data_AF-A0A348DD54-F1
#
_entry.id   AF-A0A348DD54-F1
#
_cell.length_a   1.000
_cell.length_b   1.000
_cell.length_c   1.000
_cell.angle_alpha   90.00
_cell.angle_beta   90.00
_cell.angle_gamma   90.00
#
_symmetry.space_group_name_H-M   'P 1'
#
loop_
_entity.id
_entity.type
_entity.pdbx_description
1 polymer ?
#
loop_
_entity_poly.entity_id
_entity_poly.type
_entity_poly.pdbx_seq_one_letter_code
_entity_poly.pdbx_strand_id
1 'polypeptide(L)' 'MQYLMLIMLVNASGNIDYKDPTVFYSKKACNEAQKVIKEMTPKNAAVTMITACVPRGGRD' A
#
# COMPACT_ATOMS: atom_id res chain seq x y z
N MET A 1 -11.95 -13.73 5.42
CA MET A 1 -11.60 -12.97 4.19
C MET A 1 -10.26 -12.28 4.44
N GLN A 2 -9.23 -12.61 3.64
CA GLN A 2 -7.91 -11.99 3.75
C GLN A 2 -7.84 -10.72 2.91
N TYR A 3 -6.98 -9.78 3.30
CA TYR A 3 -6.71 -8.52 2.61
C TYR A 3 -5.23 -8.46 2.24
N LEU A 4 -4.92 -7.88 1.09
CA LEU A 4 -3.57 -7.56 0.66
C LEU A 4 -3.37 -6.06 0.74
N MET A 5 -2.24 -5.62 1.27
CA MET A 5 -1.80 -4.25 1.12
C MET A 5 -0.81 -4.19 -0.04
N LEU A 6 -1.21 -3.49 -1.10
CA LEU A 6 -0.37 -3.16 -2.23
C LEU A 6 0.38 -1.87 -1.91
N ILE A 7 1.68 -1.83 -2.20
CA ILE A 7 2.51 -0.63 -2.06
C ILE A 7 3.22 -0.39 -3.40
N MET A 8 3.01 0.81 -3.93
CA MET A 8 3.64 1.32 -5.15
C MET A 8 4.46 2.56 -4.81
N LEU A 9 5.71 2.59 -5.25
CA LEU A 9 6.59 3.74 -5.13
C LEU A 9 6.81 4.34 -6.52
N VAL A 10 6.48 5.61 -6.68
CA VAL A 10 6.68 6.37 -7.91
C VAL A 10 7.76 7.41 -7.66
N ASN A 11 8.89 7.32 -8.34
CA ASN A 11 9.94 8.32 -8.20
C ASN A 11 9.68 9.55 -9.09
N ALA A 12 10.43 10.64 -8.87
CA ALA A 12 10.32 11.86 -9.67
C ALA A 12 10.63 11.66 -11.17
N SER A 13 11.33 10.59 -11.53
CA SER A 13 11.63 10.22 -12.92
C SER A 13 10.49 9.41 -13.59
N GLY A 14 9.42 9.10 -12.86
CA GLY A 14 8.29 8.31 -13.35
C GLY A 14 8.49 6.78 -13.27
N ASN A 15 9.60 6.29 -12.71
CA ASN A 15 9.79 4.87 -12.49
C ASN A 15 8.87 4.39 -11.36
N ILE A 16 8.29 3.21 -11.57
CA ILE A 16 7.37 2.57 -10.65
C ILE A 16 8.05 1.34 -10.06
N ASP A 17 8.16 1.28 -8.75
CA ASP A 17 8.62 0.12 -7.99
C ASP A 17 7.45 -0.45 -7.18
N TYR A 18 7.18 -1.73 -7.36
CA TYR A 18 6.15 -2.46 -6.61
C TYR A 18 6.82 -3.20 -5.47
N LYS A 19 6.32 -3.04 -4.24
CA LYS A 19 6.74 -3.88 -3.12
C LYS A 19 5.86 -5.11 -3.01
N ASP A 20 6.43 -6.17 -2.44
CA ASP A 20 5.70 -7.39 -2.14
C ASP A 20 4.47 -7.11 -1.27
N PRO A 21 3.31 -7.67 -1.62
CA PRO A 21 2.08 -7.40 -0.90
C PRO A 21 2.05 -8.11 0.46
N THR A 22 1.79 -7.34 1.52
CA THR A 22 1.61 -7.90 2.87
C THR A 22 0.18 -8.39 3.05
N VAL A 23 0.02 -9.60 3.62
CA VAL A 23 -1.29 -10.21 3.90
C VAL A 23 -1.79 -9.80 5.29
N PHE A 24 -3.05 -9.35 5.36
CA PHE A 24 -3.77 -9.02 6.57
C PHE A 24 -5.01 -9.91 6.71
N TYR A 25 -5.34 -10.30 7.94
CA TYR A 25 -6.51 -11.12 8.23
C TYR A 25 -7.79 -10.30 8.50
N SER A 26 -7.69 -8.97 8.50
CA SER A 26 -8.85 -8.07 8.62
C SER A 26 -8.67 -6.79 7.80
N LYS A 27 -9.79 -6.22 7.32
CA LYS A 27 -9.82 -4.93 6.62
C LYS A 27 -9.29 -3.80 7.51
N LYS A 28 -9.64 -3.84 8.80
CA LYS A 28 -9.24 -2.84 9.79
C LYS A 28 -7.72 -2.80 9.95
N ALA A 29 -7.08 -3.96 10.14
CA ALA A 29 -5.63 -4.05 10.28
C ALA A 29 -4.90 -3.54 9.03
N CYS A 30 -5.42 -3.86 7.83
CA CYS A 30 -4.86 -3.34 6.58
C CYS A 30 -4.96 -1.80 6.52
N ASN A 31 -6.13 -1.24 6.82
CA ASN A 31 -6.33 0.22 6.80
C ASN A 31 -5.52 0.96 7.87
N GLU A 32 -5.31 0.36 9.04
CA GLU A 32 -4.45 0.92 10.09
C GLU A 32 -2.99 0.96 9.63
N ALA A 33 -2.48 -0.13 9.05
CA ALA A 33 -1.15 -0.16 8.45
C ALA A 33 -1.00 0.89 7.33
N GLN A 34 -2.04 1.05 6.50
CA GLN A 34 -2.06 2.06 5.43
C GLN A 34 -1.90 3.49 5.98
N LYS A 35 -2.56 3.83 7.09
CA LYS A 35 -2.45 5.14 7.74
C LYS A 35 -1.04 5.39 8.27
N VAL A 36 -0.48 4.42 9.00
CA VAL A 36 0.87 4.51 9.56
C VAL A 36 1.90 4.74 8.45
N ILE A 37 1.80 3.96 7.36
CA ILE A 37 2.71 4.09 6.22
C ILE A 37 2.59 5.47 5.55
N LYS A 38 1.37 6.00 5.40
CA LYS A 38 1.13 7.33 4.84
C LYS A 38 1.71 8.45 5.71
N GLU A 39 1.67 8.30 7.03
CA GLU A 39 2.27 9.24 7.99
C GLU A 39 3.79 9.16 8.02
N MET A 40 4.36 7.96 7.87
CA MET A 40 5.81 7.74 7.79
C MET A 40 6.41 8.17 6.46
N THR A 41 5.60 8.36 5.40
CA THR A 41 6.12 8.76 4.09
C THR A 41 6.61 10.20 4.17
N PRO A 42 7.91 10.48 4.03
CA PRO A 42 8.37 11.85 3.95
C PRO A 42 7.76 12.51 2.72
N LYS A 43 7.14 13.67 2.87
CA LYS A 43 6.57 14.48 1.77
C LYS A 43 7.63 15.06 0.82
N ASN A 44 8.86 14.53 0.82
CA ASN A 44 9.89 14.94 -0.10
C ASN A 44 9.54 14.43 -1.50
N ALA A 45 9.40 15.35 -2.45
CA ALA A 45 8.88 15.15 -3.80
C ALA A 45 9.62 14.11 -4.67
N ALA A 46 10.72 13.53 -4.17
CA ALA A 46 11.52 12.56 -4.91
C ALA A 46 10.83 11.18 -5.06
N VAL A 47 9.95 10.81 -4.11
CA VAL A 47 9.21 9.53 -4.15
C VAL A 47 7.80 9.72 -3.59
N THR A 48 6.79 9.41 -4.41
CA THR A 48 5.39 9.32 -4.01
C THR A 48 5.05 7.86 -3.70
N MET A 49 4.56 7.58 -2.49
CA MET A 49 4.09 6.25 -2.12
C MET A 49 2.57 6.17 -2.20
N ILE A 50 2.08 5.17 -2.94
CA ILE A 50 0.65 4.85 -3.08
C ILE A 50 0.41 3.50 -2.43
N THR A 51 -0.57 3.45 -1.54
CA THR A 51 -0.94 2.23 -0.81
C THR A 51 -2.42 1.92 -1.00
N ALA A 52 -2.77 0.63 -1.14
CA ALA A 52 -4.14 0.18 -1.30
C ALA A 52 -4.40 -1.15 -0.59
N CYS A 53 -5.52 -1.23 0.12
CA CYS A 53 -6.00 -2.46 0.76
C CYS A 53 -7.06 -3.14 -0.12
N VAL A 54 -6.75 -4.31 -0.66
CA VAL A 54 -7.62 -5.08 -1.56
C VAL A 54 -7.96 -6.44 -0.97
N PRO A 55 -9.20 -6.96 -1.11
CA PRO A 55 -9.53 -8.31 -0.68
C PRO A 55 -8.78 -9.36 -1.53
N ARG A 56 -8.24 -10.40 -0.89
CA ARG A 56 -7.58 -11.53 -1.54
C ARG A 56 -8.64 -12.54 -2.01
N GLY A 57 -9.26 -12.28 -3.17
CA GLY A 57 -10.35 -13.09 -3.73
C GLY A 57 -11.65 -12.99 -2.90
N GLY A 58 -12.86 -13.06 -3.46
CA GLY A 58 -13.23 -13.39 -4.82
C GLY A 58 -13.86 -12.22 -5.58
N ARG A 59 -13.93 -12.43 -6.89
CA ARG A 59 -14.92 -11.85 -7.78
C ARG A 59 -16.30 -12.28 -7.22
N ASP A 60 -17.00 -11.36 -6.54
CA ASP A 60 -18.45 -11.47 -6.38
C ASP A 60 -19.12 -11.18 -7.73
#